data_AF-A0A660YS72-F1
#
_entry.id   AF-A0A660YS72-F1
#
_cell.length_a   1.000
_cell.length_b   1.000
_cell.length_c   1.000
_cell.angle_alpha   90.00
_cell.angle_beta   90.00
_cell.angle_gamma   90.00
#
_symmetry.space_group_name_H-M   'P 1'
#
loop_
_entity.id
_entity.type
_entity.pdbx_description
1 polymer ?
#
loop_
_entity_poly.entity_id
_entity_poly.type
_entity_poly.pdbx_seq_one_letter_code
_entity_poly.pdbx_strand_id
1 'polypeptide(L)'
;AVGIAIALTGELLRLWGVSYAGSATRTTGEVGGDELITSGPFAHVRNPLYLGNFLLTCGFCIAAWAWMPWMLLLAIGLFAFQYGLIISLEEDFLQEKFGEAYQKYYQQVPRLIPRCRSYPFHQNRKPNLKKALRSERSTFISFGLVTLVILLRWQVLG
;
A
#
# COMPACT_ATOMS: atom_id res chain seq x y z
N ALA A 1 -13.78 -3.13 -16.31
CA ALA A 1 -13.55 -4.29 -15.43
C ALA A 1 -12.09 -4.40 -14.94
N VAL A 2 -11.10 -4.45 -15.84
CA VAL A 2 -9.68 -4.64 -15.48
C VAL A 2 -9.16 -3.62 -14.46
N GLY A 3 -9.40 -2.32 -14.66
CA GLY A 3 -8.96 -1.28 -13.72
C GLY A 3 -9.54 -1.45 -12.30
N ILE A 4 -10.82 -1.83 -12.17
CA ILE A 4 -11.45 -2.10 -10.88
C ILE A 4 -10.80 -3.32 -10.20
N ALA A 5 -10.46 -4.36 -10.95
CA ALA A 5 -9.77 -5.54 -10.41
C ALA A 5 -8.35 -5.21 -9.91
N ILE A 6 -7.61 -4.36 -10.64
CA ILE A 6 -6.30 -3.85 -10.20
C ILE A 6 -6.47 -3.03 -8.92
N ALA A 7 -7.47 -2.14 -8.88
CA ALA A 7 -7.74 -1.30 -7.72
C ALA A 7 -8.07 -2.15 -6.49
N LEU A 8 -8.92 -3.18 -6.65
CA LEU A 8 -9.29 -4.10 -5.59
C LEU A 8 -8.08 -4.88 -5.08
N THR A 9 -7.19 -5.32 -5.97
CA THR A 9 -5.93 -5.98 -5.58
C THR A 9 -5.06 -5.07 -4.71
N GLY A 10 -4.97 -3.79 -5.08
CA GLY A 10 -4.30 -2.77 -4.28
C GLY A 10 -4.91 -2.63 -2.89
N GLU A 11 -6.23 -2.55 -2.79
CA GLU A 11 -6.92 -2.43 -1.50
C GLU A 11 -6.76 -3.67 -0.61
N LEU A 12 -6.81 -4.87 -1.18
CA LEU A 12 -6.57 -6.11 -0.45
C LEU A 12 -5.13 -6.19 0.08
N LEU A 13 -4.15 -5.73 -0.69
CA LEU A 13 -2.76 -5.62 -0.24
C LEU A 13 -2.62 -4.62 0.92
N ARG A 14 -3.32 -3.48 0.87
CA ARG A 14 -3.36 -2.51 1.97
C ARG A 14 -3.99 -3.11 3.22
N LEU A 15 -5.13 -3.79 3.09
CA LEU A 15 -5.79 -4.48 4.20
C LEU A 15 -4.85 -5.50 4.85
N TRP A 16 -4.15 -6.29 4.04
CA TRP A 16 -3.16 -7.25 4.53
C TRP A 16 -2.03 -6.53 5.28
N GLY A 17 -1.49 -5.44 4.74
CA GLY A 17 -0.45 -4.64 5.40
C GLY A 17 -0.90 -4.09 6.74
N VAL A 18 -2.05 -3.43 6.79
CA VAL A 18 -2.60 -2.84 8.02
C VAL A 18 -2.92 -3.91 9.07
N SER A 19 -3.26 -5.14 8.67
CA SER A 19 -3.47 -6.24 9.61
C SER A 19 -2.22 -6.62 10.40
N TYR A 20 -1.03 -6.36 9.87
CA TYR A 20 0.25 -6.53 10.58
C TYR A 20 0.73 -5.22 11.20
N ALA A 21 0.70 -4.13 10.43
CA ALA A 21 1.21 -2.82 10.86
C ALA A 21 0.42 -2.24 12.05
N GLY A 22 -0.88 -2.53 12.12
CA GLY A 22 -1.80 -1.86 13.03
C GLY A 22 -2.21 -0.48 12.52
N SER A 23 -3.12 0.18 13.24
CA SER A 23 -3.68 1.49 12.85
C SER A 23 -2.73 2.67 13.09
N ALA A 24 -1.58 2.45 13.75
CA ALA A 24 -0.59 3.48 14.05
C ALA A 24 0.05 4.08 12.79
N THR A 25 -0.05 3.41 11.63
CA THR A 25 0.42 3.95 10.35
C THR A 25 -0.44 5.10 9.80
N ARG A 26 -1.59 5.43 10.42
CA ARG A 26 -2.52 6.49 9.95
C ARG A 26 -2.63 7.70 10.88
N THR A 27 -2.18 7.58 12.12
CA THR A 27 -2.20 8.66 13.12
C THR A 27 -0.77 9.12 13.36
N THR A 28 -0.55 10.43 13.36
CA THR A 28 0.69 11.18 13.67
C THR A 28 1.29 10.91 15.08
N GLY A 29 0.96 9.79 15.72
CA GLY A 29 1.62 9.30 16.93
C GLY A 29 2.83 8.43 16.55
N GLU A 30 3.86 8.47 17.41
CA GLU A 30 5.16 7.79 17.33
C GLU A 30 5.34 6.93 16.08
N VAL A 31 5.98 7.54 15.07
CA VAL A 31 6.37 6.86 13.84
C VAL A 31 7.17 5.61 14.24
N GLY A 32 6.72 4.45 13.78
CA GLY A 32 7.28 3.14 14.13
C GLY A 32 6.80 2.64 15.49
N GLY A 33 6.10 1.51 15.51
CA GLY A 33 5.92 0.76 16.76
C GLY A 33 7.27 0.39 17.39
N ASP A 34 7.25 -0.16 18.60
CA ASP A 34 8.46 -0.57 19.32
C ASP A 34 9.28 -1.65 18.60
N GLU A 35 8.70 -2.27 17.56
CA GLU A 35 9.27 -3.40 16.84
C GLU A 35 9.24 -3.19 15.32
N LEU A 36 10.32 -3.63 14.66
CA LEU A 36 10.42 -3.63 13.20
C LEU A 36 9.53 -4.70 12.57
N ILE A 37 8.50 -4.30 11.85
CA ILE A 37 7.53 -5.23 11.27
C ILE A 37 8.07 -5.84 9.98
N THR A 38 8.38 -7.14 10.03
CA THR A 38 8.92 -7.91 8.90
C THR A 38 8.02 -9.09 8.48
N SER A 39 6.78 -9.14 8.97
CA SER A 39 5.84 -10.25 8.80
C SER A 39 4.68 -9.92 7.85
N GLY A 40 4.04 -10.95 7.30
CA GLY A 40 2.95 -10.76 6.35
C GLY A 40 3.46 -10.16 5.04
N PRO A 41 2.82 -9.11 4.49
CA PRO A 41 3.26 -8.54 3.22
C PRO A 41 4.62 -7.83 3.33
N PHE A 42 5.00 -7.37 4.53
CA PHE A 42 6.31 -6.77 4.80
C PHE A 42 7.46 -7.77 4.57
N ALA A 43 7.20 -9.08 4.65
CA ALA A 43 8.21 -10.09 4.33
C ALA A 43 8.53 -10.18 2.82
N HIS A 44 7.67 -9.61 1.97
CA HIS A 44 7.76 -9.67 0.51
C HIS A 44 8.14 -8.34 -0.13
N VAL A 45 7.79 -7.22 0.50
CA VAL A 45 8.07 -5.88 0.03
C VAL A 45 8.12 -4.94 1.25
N ARG A 46 9.06 -4.00 1.29
CA ARG A 46 9.20 -3.13 2.47
C ARG A 46 8.05 -2.15 2.63
N ASN A 47 7.45 -1.74 1.51
CA ASN A 47 6.40 -0.73 1.47
C ASN A 47 5.08 -1.25 0.85
N PRO A 48 4.43 -2.27 1.44
CA PRO A 48 3.25 -2.89 0.87
C PRO A 48 2.03 -1.95 0.82
N LEU A 49 1.92 -1.01 1.77
CA LEU A 49 0.84 -0.03 1.79
C LEU A 49 0.96 0.96 0.63
N TYR A 50 2.17 1.41 0.32
CA TYR A 50 2.43 2.29 -0.81
C TYR A 50 2.25 1.57 -2.13
N LEU A 51 2.71 0.32 -2.25
CA LEU A 51 2.40 -0.50 -3.43
C LEU A 51 0.89 -0.70 -3.60
N GLY A 52 0.16 -0.91 -2.51
CA GLY A 52 -1.29 -1.01 -2.54
C GLY A 52 -1.96 0.30 -3.00
N ASN A 53 -1.50 1.45 -2.49
CA ASN A 53 -1.94 2.78 -2.96
C ASN A 53 -1.65 2.99 -4.45
N PHE A 54 -0.48 2.54 -4.93
CA PHE A 54 -0.11 2.61 -6.35
C PHE A 54 -1.10 1.86 -7.23
N LEU A 55 -1.37 0.59 -6.89
CA LEU A 55 -2.32 -0.25 -7.61
C LEU A 55 -3.74 0.31 -7.54
N LEU A 56 -4.16 0.81 -6.38
CA LEU A 56 -5.46 1.45 -6.18
C LEU A 56 -5.63 2.63 -7.13
N THR A 57 -4.67 3.57 -7.15
CA THR A 57 -4.70 4.75 -8.00
C THR A 57 -4.64 4.38 -9.48
N CYS A 58 -3.70 3.53 -9.88
CA CYS A 58 -3.58 3.09 -11.28
C CYS A 58 -4.84 2.38 -11.76
N GLY A 59 -5.41 1.51 -10.94
CA GLY A 59 -6.64 0.79 -11.26
C GLY A 59 -7.83 1.72 -11.48
N PHE A 60 -8.01 2.73 -10.62
CA PHE A 60 -9.05 3.74 -10.83
C PHE A 60 -8.77 4.65 -12.03
N CYS A 61 -7.52 5.03 -12.28
CA CYS A 61 -7.16 5.78 -13.48
C CYS A 61 -7.52 5.00 -14.76
N ILE A 62 -7.20 3.72 -14.81
CA ILE A 62 -7.54 2.84 -15.94
C ILE A 62 -9.06 2.66 -16.06
N ALA A 63 -9.78 2.52 -14.95
CA ALA A 63 -11.23 2.36 -14.98
C ALA A 63 -11.95 3.65 -15.43
N ALA A 64 -11.55 4.81 -14.92
CA ALA A 64 -12.23 6.07 -15.18
C ALA A 64 -11.80 6.74 -16.50
N TRP A 65 -10.56 6.56 -16.94
CA TRP A 65 -9.99 7.29 -18.07
C TRP A 65 -9.13 6.42 -18.98
N ALA A 66 -9.60 5.22 -19.34
CA ALA A 66 -8.91 4.32 -20.27
C ALA A 66 -8.51 4.99 -21.61
N TRP A 67 -9.27 6.00 -22.04
CA TRP A 67 -9.03 6.76 -23.27
C TRP A 67 -7.98 7.89 -23.12
N MET A 68 -7.52 8.21 -21.90
CA MET A 68 -6.50 9.23 -21.61
C MET A 68 -5.25 8.60 -20.98
N PRO A 69 -4.39 7.91 -21.75
CA PRO A 69 -3.21 7.23 -21.20
C PRO A 69 -2.24 8.17 -20.45
N TRP A 70 -2.21 9.47 -20.79
CA TRP A 70 -1.40 10.46 -20.08
C TRP A 70 -1.83 10.69 -18.63
N MET A 71 -3.10 10.44 -18.26
CA MET A 71 -3.54 10.48 -16.87
C MET A 71 -2.90 9.38 -16.03
N LEU A 72 -2.71 8.19 -16.62
CA LEU A 72 -2.00 7.11 -15.96
C LEU A 72 -0.51 7.46 -15.79
N LEU A 73 0.13 8.02 -16.82
CA LEU A 73 1.52 8.48 -16.72
C LEU A 73 1.71 9.57 -15.66
N LEU A 74 0.78 10.52 -15.60
CA LEU A 74 0.78 11.56 -14.56
C LEU A 74 0.62 10.95 -13.16
N ALA A 75 -0.31 10.02 -12.99
CA ALA A 75 -0.51 9.33 -11.71
C ALA A 75 0.75 8.56 -11.27
N ILE A 76 1.42 7.86 -12.20
CA ILE A 76 2.68 7.17 -11.93
C ILE A 76 3.78 8.16 -11.54
N GLY A 77 3.91 9.28 -12.27
CA GLY A 77 4.91 10.32 -11.99
C GLY A 77 4.71 10.97 -10.62
N LEU A 78 3.48 11.36 -10.30
CA LEU A 78 3.13 11.93 -8.99
C LEU A 78 3.36 10.92 -7.86
N PHE A 79 3.01 9.65 -8.08
CA PHE A 79 3.27 8.58 -7.12
C PHE A 79 4.77 8.42 -6.87
N ALA A 80 5.58 8.34 -7.92
CA ALA A 80 7.03 8.17 -7.82
C ALA A 80 7.68 9.34 -7.07
N PHE A 81 7.24 10.57 -7.34
CA PHE A 81 7.73 11.76 -6.65
C PHE A 81 7.33 11.76 -5.17
N GLN A 82 6.02 11.68 -4.88
CA GLN A 82 5.49 11.78 -3.51
C GLN A 82 6.03 10.65 -2.63
N TYR A 83 5.85 9.40 -3.05
CA TYR A 83 6.23 8.25 -2.23
C TYR A 83 7.73 7.98 -2.27
N GLY A 84 8.45 8.41 -3.30
CA GLY A 84 9.92 8.37 -3.30
C GLY A 84 10.51 9.18 -2.14
N LEU A 85 9.96 10.38 -1.90
CA LEU A 85 10.37 11.24 -0.78
C LEU A 85 9.96 10.65 0.58
N ILE A 86 8.69 10.24 0.73
CA ILE A 86 8.18 9.69 1.98
C ILE A 86 8.93 8.42 2.37
N ILE A 87 9.08 7.48 1.43
CA ILE A 87 9.80 6.23 1.70
C ILE A 87 11.23 6.53 2.12
N SER A 88 11.93 7.45 1.45
CA SER A 88 13.33 7.72 1.81
C SER A 88 13.45 8.22 3.26
N LEU A 89 12.59 9.15 3.68
CA LEU A 89 12.54 9.63 5.07
C LEU A 89 12.19 8.53 6.07
N GLU A 90 11.24 7.64 5.73
CA GLU A 90 10.90 6.51 6.58
C GLU A 90 12.03 5.48 6.68
N GLU A 91 12.75 5.22 5.58
CA GLU A 91 13.89 4.31 5.57
C GLU A 91 15.02 4.84 6.45
N ASP A 92 15.31 6.15 6.41
CA ASP A 92 16.29 6.81 7.28
C ASP A 92 15.87 6.71 8.75
N PHE A 93 14.60 7.01 9.06
CA PHE A 93 14.06 6.87 10.41
C PHE A 93 14.13 5.43 10.94
N LEU A 94 13.80 4.44 10.11
CA LEU A 94 13.88 3.02 10.48
C LEU A 94 15.33 2.58 10.68
N GLN A 95 16.26 3.12 9.89
CA GLN A 95 17.70 2.86 10.05
C GLN A 95 18.22 3.42 11.37
N GLU A 96 17.84 4.64 11.74
CA GLU A 96 18.19 5.26 13.02
C GLU A 96 17.58 4.49 14.21
N LYS A 97 16.31 4.08 14.10
CA LYS A 97 15.57 3.42 15.18
C LYS A 97 16.00 1.97 15.43
N PHE A 98 16.23 1.19 14.37
CA PHE A 98 16.43 -0.26 14.46
C PHE A 98 17.82 -0.75 14.03
N GLY A 99 18.68 0.14 13.52
CA GLY A 99 20.08 -0.14 13.24
C GLY A 99 20.33 -1.37 12.37
N GLU A 100 21.15 -2.31 12.87
CA GLU A 100 21.50 -3.53 12.13
C GLU A 100 20.31 -4.42 11.76
N ALA A 101 19.27 -4.44 12.60
CA ALA A 101 18.09 -5.26 12.33
C ALA A 101 17.37 -4.76 11.06
N TYR A 102 17.26 -3.44 10.90
CA TYR A 102 16.71 -2.85 9.69
C TYR A 102 17.64 -3.03 8.50
N GLN A 103 18.96 -2.88 8.67
CA GLN A 103 19.92 -3.06 7.57
C GLN A 103 19.87 -4.49 6.98
N LYS A 104 19.74 -5.53 7.81
CA LYS A 104 19.57 -6.92 7.35
C LYS A 104 18.28 -7.12 6.55
N TYR A 105 17.19 -6.49 7.01
CA TYR A 105 15.91 -6.50 6.33
C TYR A 105 15.95 -5.72 5.01
N TYR A 106 16.56 -4.53 5.01
CA TYR A 106 16.75 -3.65 3.86
C TYR A 106 17.42 -4.36 2.69
N GLN A 107 18.49 -5.11 2.97
CA GLN A 107 19.28 -5.82 1.96
C GLN A 107 18.54 -7.00 1.34
N GLN A 108 17.59 -7.60 2.06
CA GLN A 108 16.91 -8.82 1.61
C GLN A 108 15.53 -8.56 1.02
N VAL A 109 14.86 -7.48 1.44
CA VAL A 109 13.50 -7.20 1.03
C VAL A 109 13.48 -5.97 0.11
N PRO A 110 12.94 -6.09 -1.12
CA PRO A 110 12.89 -4.98 -2.06
C PRO A 110 11.94 -3.87 -1.60
N ARG A 111 12.21 -2.65 -2.06
CA ARG A 111 11.46 -1.44 -1.67
C ARG A 111 9.99 -1.48 -2.13
N LEU A 112 9.74 -1.79 -3.41
CA LEU A 112 8.41 -1.69 -4.04
C LEU A 112 7.99 -2.90 -4.89
N ILE A 113 8.93 -3.68 -5.45
CA ILE A 113 8.59 -4.84 -6.29
C ILE A 113 8.58 -6.08 -5.41
N PRO A 114 7.44 -6.76 -5.18
CA PRO A 114 7.39 -7.89 -4.26
C PRO A 114 8.22 -9.07 -4.73
N ARG A 115 8.92 -9.71 -3.80
CA ARG A 115 9.58 -11.01 -4.03
C ARG A 115 8.63 -12.16 -3.73
N CYS A 116 8.71 -13.25 -4.51
CA CYS A 116 7.88 -14.43 -4.31
C CYS A 116 8.22 -15.19 -3.02
N ARG A 117 9.50 -15.21 -2.62
CA ARG A 117 9.95 -15.87 -1.40
C ARG A 117 9.83 -14.92 -0.22
N SER A 118 9.28 -15.38 0.89
CA SER A 118 9.20 -14.61 2.14
C SER A 118 10.60 -14.37 2.76
N TYR A 119 10.74 -13.28 3.52
CA TYR A 119 11.90 -13.01 4.37
C TYR A 119 11.94 -14.00 5.56
N PRO A 120 13.06 -14.70 5.79
CA PRO A 120 13.11 -15.79 6.76
C PRO A 120 12.99 -15.33 8.22
N PHE A 121 13.46 -14.12 8.55
CA PHE A 121 13.45 -13.58 9.92
C PHE A 121 12.26 -12.66 10.16
N HIS A 122 11.05 -13.20 10.01
CA HIS A 122 9.82 -12.48 10.33
C HIS A 122 9.42 -12.72 11.78
N GLN A 123 8.95 -11.67 12.45
CA GLN A 123 8.43 -11.77 13.82
C GLN A 123 7.19 -12.67 13.85
N ASN A 124 6.94 -13.34 14.98
CA ASN A 124 5.73 -14.14 15.19
C ASN A 124 4.51 -13.25 15.51
N ARG A 125 4.25 -12.27 14.64
CA ARG A 125 3.15 -11.32 14.75
C ARG A 125 1.95 -11.87 14.00
N LYS A 126 0.82 -11.99 14.69
CA LYS A 126 -0.44 -12.48 14.10
C LYS A 126 -1.23 -11.32 13.47
N PRO A 127 -1.88 -11.55 12.32
CA PRO A 127 -2.71 -10.51 11.69
C PRO A 127 -3.91 -10.17 12.58
N ASN A 128 -4.21 -8.87 12.72
CA ASN A 128 -5.42 -8.40 13.38
C ASN A 128 -6.41 -7.82 12.37
N LEU A 129 -7.14 -8.71 11.69
CA LEU A 129 -8.09 -8.36 10.63
C LEU A 129 -9.22 -7.44 11.13
N LYS A 130 -9.72 -7.65 12.35
CA LYS A 130 -10.81 -6.82 12.90
C LYS A 130 -10.39 -5.36 13.06
N LYS A 131 -9.17 -5.12 13.58
CA LYS A 131 -8.61 -3.76 13.66
C LYS A 131 -8.31 -3.19 12.27
N ALA A 132 -7.79 -4.02 11.35
CA ALA A 132 -7.50 -3.59 9.99
C ALA A 132 -8.76 -3.14 9.24
N LEU A 133 -9.82 -3.95 9.26
CA LEU A 133 -11.11 -3.61 8.64
C LEU A 133 -11.71 -2.34 9.24
N ARG A 134 -11.58 -2.15 10.57
CA ARG A 134 -12.04 -0.92 11.22
C ARG A 134 -11.24 0.29 10.76
N SER A 135 -9.92 0.15 10.63
CA SER A 135 -9.00 1.21 10.17
C SER A 135 -9.20 1.55 8.69
N GLU A 136 -9.52 0.55 7.86
CA GLU A 136 -9.72 0.71 6.42
C GLU A 136 -11.19 0.94 6.03
N ARG A 137 -12.11 1.03 7.00
CA ARG A 137 -13.55 1.24 6.72
C ARG A 137 -13.78 2.45 5.82
N SER A 138 -13.12 3.57 6.08
CA SER A 138 -13.25 4.78 5.25
C SER A 138 -12.75 4.55 3.84
N THR A 139 -11.64 3.82 3.66
CA THR A 139 -11.14 3.48 2.33
C THR A 139 -12.09 2.56 1.57
N PHE A 140 -12.67 1.54 2.22
CA PHE A 140 -13.67 0.67 1.57
C PHE A 140 -14.92 1.44 1.14
N ILE A 141 -15.39 2.38 1.97
CA ILE A 141 -16.51 3.25 1.60
C ILE A 141 -16.13 4.09 0.38
N SER A 142 -14.97 4.75 0.40
CA SER A 142 -14.48 5.55 -0.73
C SER A 142 -14.30 4.70 -1.99
N PHE A 143 -13.76 3.48 -1.87
CA PHE A 143 -13.62 2.53 -2.97
C PHE A 143 -14.98 2.24 -3.62
N GLY A 144 -15.98 1.92 -2.79
CA GLY A 144 -17.34 1.64 -3.25
C GLY A 144 -17.99 2.84 -3.94
N LEU A 145 -17.86 4.04 -3.35
CA LEU A 145 -18.38 5.27 -3.93
C LEU A 145 -17.72 5.62 -5.26
N VAL A 146 -16.39 5.58 -5.34
CA VAL A 146 -15.65 5.84 -6.59
C VAL A 146 -16.02 4.82 -7.66
N THR A 147 -16.10 3.54 -7.29
CA THR A 147 -16.52 2.48 -8.22
C THR A 147 -17.93 2.73 -8.73
N LEU A 148 -18.88 3.08 -7.85
CA LEU A 148 -20.25 3.41 -8.22
C LEU A 148 -20.31 4.59 -9.19
N VAL A 149 -19.58 5.67 -8.92
CA VAL A 149 -19.51 6.85 -9.81
C VAL A 149 -18.96 6.47 -11.19
N ILE A 150 -17.93 5.62 -11.25
CA ILE A 150 -17.37 5.14 -12.53
C ILE A 150 -18.40 4.31 -13.30
N LEU A 151 -19.11 3.40 -12.62
CA LEU A 151 -20.15 2.57 -13.24
C LEU A 151 -21.31 3.41 -13.77
N LEU A 152 -21.80 4.38 -12.99
CA LEU A 152 -22.85 5.32 -13.43
C LEU A 152 -22.38 6.16 -14.62
N ARG A 153 -21.14 6.64 -14.60
CA ARG A 153 -20.56 7.37 -15.73
C ARG A 153 -20.53 6.50 -16.99
N TRP A 154 -20.18 5.22 -16.89
CA TRP A 154 -20.21 4.30 -18.05
C TRP A 154 -21.63 4.09 -18.59
N GLN A 155 -22.66 4.12 -17.74
CA GLN A 155 -24.05 4.00 -18.19
C GLN A 155 -24.58 5.26 -18.87
N VAL A 156 -24.06 6.44 -18.51
CA VAL A 156 -24.50 7.73 -19.09
C VAL A 156 -23.72 8.09 -20.36
N LEU A 157 -22.44 7.72 -20.44
CA LEU A 157 -21.55 8.05 -21.57
C LEU A 157 -21.32 6.90 -22.55
N GLY A 158 -21.72 5.68 -22.20
CA GLY A 158 -21.67 4.50 -23.07
C GLY A 158 -23.00 4.30 -23.77
#